data_AF-A0A811T7B4-F1
#
_entry.id   AF-A0A811T7B4-F1
#
_cell.length_a   1.000
_cell.length_b   1.000
_cell.length_c   1.000
_cell.angle_alpha   90.00
_cell.angle_beta   90.00
_cell.angle_gamma   90.00
#
_symmetry.space_group_name_H-M   'P 1'
#
loop_
_entity.id
_entity.type
_entity.pdbx_description
1 polymer ?
#
loop_
_entity_poly.entity_id
_entity_poly.type
_entity_poly.pdbx_seq_one_letter_code
_entity_poly.pdbx_strand_id
1 'polypeptide(L)' 'MAKGLDYVVASQIRLDIGMVRHKRCTVKGVGMLGVECEFMANFTIPDYLGLGKSVSMGFWEVVEMKR' A
#
# COMPACT_ATOMS: atom_id res chain seq x y z
N MET A 1 0.45 -7.18 6.33
CA MET A 1 1.40 -7.77 5.37
C MET A 1 2.51 -8.53 6.09
N ALA A 2 3.56 -7.89 6.62
CA ALA A 2 4.74 -8.54 7.20
C ALA A 2 4.47 -9.74 8.13
N LYS A 3 3.61 -9.57 9.15
CA LYS A 3 3.22 -10.67 10.06
C LYS A 3 2.60 -11.87 9.33
N GLY A 4 1.83 -11.65 8.27
CA GLY A 4 1.22 -12.72 7.48
C GLY A 4 2.18 -13.41 6.51
N LEU A 5 3.40 -12.87 6.37
CA LEU A 5 4.53 -13.47 5.64
C LEU A 5 5.59 -13.99 6.63
N ASP A 6 5.21 -14.22 7.89
CA ASP A 6 6.09 -14.67 8.97
C ASP A 6 7.34 -13.80 9.18
N TYR A 7 7.26 -12.51 8.84
CA TYR A 7 8.32 -11.53 9.07
C TYR A 7 8.01 -10.63 10.28
N VAL A 8 8.91 -10.63 11.26
CA VAL A 8 8.84 -9.76 12.45
C VAL A 8 9.68 -8.51 12.24
N VAL A 9 9.05 -7.35 12.32
CA VAL A 9 9.72 -6.05 12.19
C VAL A 9 10.38 -5.69 13.52
N ALA A 10 11.71 -5.66 13.55
CA ALA A 10 12.48 -5.44 14.78
C ALA A 10 12.65 -3.96 15.17
N SER A 11 12.34 -3.03 14.26
CA SER A 11 12.52 -1.59 14.45
C SER A 11 11.24 -0.83 14.12
N GLN A 12 11.14 0.41 14.61
CA GLN A 12 10.01 1.28 14.31
C GLN A 12 9.97 1.61 12.82
N ILE A 13 8.80 1.41 12.20
CA ILE A 13 8.52 1.88 10.85
C ILE A 13 8.25 3.38 10.90
N ARG A 14 8.97 4.13 10.08
CA ARG A 14 8.80 5.55 9.80
C ARG A 14 8.23 5.69 8.40
N LEU A 15 7.27 6.59 8.25
CA LEU A 15 6.52 6.80 7.03
C LEU A 15 6.37 8.30 6.79
N ASP A 16 6.81 8.75 5.62
CA ASP A 16 6.55 10.09 5.12
C ASP A 16 5.61 9.98 3.92
N ILE A 17 4.50 10.70 3.95
CA ILE A 17 3.48 10.68 2.91
C ILE A 17 3.76 11.85 1.96
N GLY A 18 3.87 11.55 0.67
CA GLY A 18 4.05 12.51 -0.41
C GLY A 18 2.71 12.93 -1.03
N MET A 19 2.65 12.95 -2.36
CA MET A 19 1.42 13.27 -3.09
C MET A 19 0.28 12.31 -2.69
N VAL A 20 -0.92 12.83 -2.47
CA VAL A 20 -2.12 12.06 -2.17
C VAL A 20 -3.26 12.49 -3.08
N ARG A 21 -3.93 11.53 -3.72
CA ARG A 21 -5.11 11.74 -4.56
C ARG A 21 -6.22 10.79 -4.14
N HIS A 22 -7.38 11.35 -3.82
CA HIS A 22 -8.58 10.55 -3.58
C HIS A 22 -9.18 10.07 -4.91
N LYS A 23 -9.52 8.78 -4.99
CA LYS A 23 -10.19 8.18 -6.15
C LYS A 23 -11.44 7.44 -5.71
N ARG A 24 -12.56 7.63 -6.41
CA ARG A 24 -13.72 6.75 -6.22
C ARG A 24 -13.42 5.41 -6.86
N CYS A 25 -13.69 4.33 -6.13
CA CYS A 25 -13.55 2.97 -6.63
C CYS A 25 -14.77 2.12 -6.24
N THR A 26 -14.90 0.95 -6.84
CA THR A 26 -15.97 0.00 -6.53
C THR A 26 -15.36 -1.31 -6.10
N VAL A 27 -15.78 -1.81 -4.93
CA VAL A 27 -15.32 -3.07 -4.35
C VAL A 27 -16.54 -3.96 -4.19
N LYS A 28 -16.62 -5.05 -4.97
CA LYS A 28 -17.77 -5.98 -4.96
C LYS A 28 -19.13 -5.27 -5.14
N GLY A 29 -19.20 -4.33 -6.09
CA GLY A 29 -20.42 -3.56 -6.37
C GLY A 29 -20.70 -2.41 -5.39
N VAL A 30 -19.91 -2.25 -4.33
CA VAL A 30 -20.07 -1.17 -3.35
C VAL A 30 -19.09 -0.04 -3.64
N GLY A 31 -19.59 1.18 -3.79
CA GLY A 31 -18.75 2.38 -3.95
C GLY A 31 -17.94 2.68 -2.69
N MET A 32 -16.64 2.94 -2.87
CA MET A 32 -15.69 3.25 -1.82
C MET A 32 -14.79 4.44 -2.22
N LEU A 33 -14.19 5.07 -1.22
CA LEU A 33 -13.13 6.04 -1.41
C LEU A 33 -11.78 5.33 -1.32
N GLY A 34 -11.04 5.31 -2.42
CA GLY A 34 -9.66 4.88 -2.50
C GLY A 34 -8.69 6.06 -2.47
N VAL A 35 -7.41 5.71 -2.30
CA VAL A 35 -6.30 6.66 -2.31
C VAL A 35 -5.24 6.15 -3.27
N GLU A 36 -4.69 7.08 -4.05
CA GLU A 36 -3.45 6.91 -4.81
C GLU A 36 -2.44 7.88 -4.20
N CYS A 37 -1.31 7.37 -3.72
CA CYS A 37 -0.31 8.21 -3.09
C CYS A 37 1.12 7.75 -3.33
N GLU A 38 2.04 8.69 -3.14
CA GLU A 38 3.46 8.44 -3.00
C GLU A 38 3.81 8.43 -1.52
N PHE A 39 4.74 7.57 -1.11
CA PHE A 39 5.24 7.55 0.25
C PHE A 39 6.69 7.07 0.29
N MET A 40 7.39 7.43 1.36
CA MET A 40 8.71 6.92 1.68
C MET A 40 8.64 6.21 3.03
N ALA A 41 9.22 5.01 3.11
CA ALA A 41 9.28 4.23 4.33
C ALA A 41 10.67 3.64 4.52
N ASN A 42 11.09 3.44 5.78
CA ASN A 42 12.29 2.67 6.11
C ASN A 42 12.02 1.14 6.10
N PHE A 43 11.19 0.68 5.17
CA PHE A 43 10.76 -0.71 5.03
C PHE A 43 10.71 -1.07 3.54
N THR A 44 11.45 -2.11 3.14
CA THR A 44 11.48 -2.57 1.74
C THR A 44 10.22 -3.36 1.43
N ILE A 45 9.53 -2.96 0.37
CA ILE A 45 8.32 -3.62 -0.12
C ILE A 45 8.60 -4.02 -1.57
N PRO A 46 8.55 -5.31 -1.93
CA PRO A 46 8.71 -5.75 -3.30
C PRO A 46 7.66 -5.13 -4.23
N ASP A 47 8.04 -4.89 -5.48
CA ASP A 47 7.12 -4.43 -6.52
C ASP A 47 5.90 -5.35 -6.63
N TYR A 48 4.76 -4.72 -6.90
CA TYR A 48 3.45 -5.34 -7.11
C TYR A 48 2.84 -6.02 -5.87
N LEU A 49 3.43 -5.83 -4.69
CA LEU A 49 2.84 -6.29 -3.44
C LEU A 49 1.72 -5.32 -3.00
N GLY A 50 0.55 -5.86 -2.67
CA GLY A 50 -0.58 -5.03 -2.23
C GLY A 50 -0.60 -4.75 -0.73
N LEU A 51 -0.96 -3.51 -0.36
CA LEU A 51 -1.01 -3.03 1.02
C LEU A 51 -2.43 -2.67 1.46
N GLY A 52 -3.06 -3.48 2.32
CA GLY A 52 -4.32 -3.10 2.98
C GLY A 52 -5.50 -3.97 2.56
N LYS A 53 -6.65 -3.34 2.26
CA LYS A 53 -7.91 -4.07 2.04
C LYS A 53 -8.09 -4.41 0.57
N SER A 54 -8.68 -5.59 0.28
CA SER A 54 -9.04 -6.01 -1.07
C SER A 54 -7.84 -6.19 -2.01
N VAL A 55 -6.66 -6.45 -1.46
CA VAL A 55 -5.41 -6.68 -2.19
C VAL A 55 -5.53 -7.79 -3.24
N SER A 56 -6.26 -8.86 -2.93
CA SER A 56 -6.49 -9.96 -3.89
C SER A 56 -7.29 -9.55 -5.13
N MET A 57 -7.90 -8.36 -5.14
CA MET A 57 -8.58 -7.79 -6.31
C MET A 57 -7.75 -6.70 -7.00
N GLY A 58 -6.45 -6.59 -6.69
CA GLY A 58 -5.52 -5.64 -7.30
C GLY A 58 -5.51 -4.24 -6.67
N PHE A 59 -6.15 -4.05 -5.50
CA PHE A 59 -6.08 -2.76 -4.80
C PHE A 59 -4.79 -2.61 -4.00
N TRP A 60 -4.33 -1.36 -3.89
CA TRP A 60 -3.18 -0.96 -3.07
C TRP A 60 -1.84 -1.58 -3.47
N GLU A 61 -1.72 -1.98 -4.73
CA GLU A 61 -0.44 -2.35 -5.32
C GLU A 61 0.57 -1.20 -5.16
N VAL A 62 1.80 -1.54 -4.77
CA VAL A 62 2.91 -0.58 -4.71
C VAL A 62 4.01 -0.96 -5.67
N VAL A 63 4.71 0.05 -6.18
CA VAL A 63 5.90 -0.10 -7.01
C VAL A 63 6.94 0.90 -6.54
N GLU A 64 8.21 0.49 -6.59
CA GLU A 64 9.32 1.38 -6.28
C GLU A 64 9.40 2.50 -7.34
N MET A 65 9.39 3.76 -6.88
CA MET A 65 9.57 4.90 -7.78
C MET A 65 11.06 5.12 -8.03
N LYS A 66 11.52 4.81 -9.25
CA LYS A 66 12.85 5.18 -9.72
C LYS A 66 12.88 6.70 -9.94
N ARG A 67 13.72 7.40 -9.17
CA ARG A 67 14.03 8.82 -9.39
C ARG A 67 15.09 8.99 -10.47
#